data_AF-L7CLN7-F1
#
_entry.id   AF-L7CLN7-F1
#
_cell.length_a   1.000
_cell.length_b   1.000
_cell.length_c   1.000
_cell.angle_alpha   90.00
_cell.angle_beta   90.00
_cell.angle_gamma   90.00
#
_symmetry.space_group_name_H-M   'P 1'
#
loop_
_entity.id
_entity.type
_entity.pdbx_description
1 polymer ?
#
loop_
_entity_poly.entity_id
_entity_poly.type
_entity_poly.pdbx_seq_one_letter_code
_entity_poly.pdbx_strand_id
1 'polypeptide(L)'
;MASMDRKKQKNSTFWRIRYLIDKKRKTLYFPDMSKRNAAAVLRHVEELVEARRLGSSPPAATLVWASSLDATIHDKLFEAGLLGQSKSQTFSACTHLGEFVDAYMEHRTDLAVNSWENYDQTRKMLKLFFGEKHMLRSVTAADAMRFRNWLSVRVVKEGKDGAPDKLMADATLSKHIKRAKTMFQAAADDNVFAENPFGGQKGLSEANRERFFFVTKEMYRKVLAACPSYEWKLILALPRLAGMRCPSEVTALMWDDIDWQENKIHIKAKKTKARVCPLFPELRPLMLEAMEQSESAYCVGHHHTATNLSTHLHRIIRKAGLQPWEKTFVNLRSTRRTELQDAFPGHVIDAWLGQSERVANEHYLQVTSGHWDAGVSFDESEGDRSD
;
A
#
# COMPACT_ATOMS: atom_id res chain seq x y z
N MET A 1 12.10 -18.88 32.30
CA MET A 1 11.83 -20.29 32.64
C MET A 1 10.55 -20.39 33.44
N ALA A 2 9.54 -21.08 32.89
CA ALA A 2 8.31 -21.40 33.58
C ALA A 2 8.33 -22.86 34.06
N SER A 3 7.46 -23.21 34.99
CA SER A 3 7.32 -24.58 35.51
C SER A 3 5.86 -24.83 35.85
N MET A 4 5.40 -26.06 35.68
CA MET A 4 4.00 -26.43 35.90
C MET A 4 3.88 -27.64 36.82
N ASP A 5 2.98 -27.56 37.81
CA ASP A 5 2.71 -28.63 38.76
C ASP A 5 1.20 -28.82 39.00
N ARG A 6 0.74 -30.08 39.05
CA ARG A 6 -0.66 -30.41 39.38
C ARG A 6 -0.82 -30.38 40.91
N LYS A 7 -1.88 -29.74 41.39
CA LYS A 7 -2.17 -29.57 42.82
C LYS A 7 -3.59 -29.99 43.13
N LYS A 8 -3.77 -30.52 44.34
CA LYS A 8 -5.07 -30.91 44.90
C LYS A 8 -5.29 -30.14 46.19
N GLN A 9 -6.43 -29.47 46.31
CA GLN A 9 -6.81 -28.75 47.53
C GLN A 9 -8.30 -29.01 47.83
N LYS A 10 -8.58 -29.57 49.01
CA LYS A 10 -9.91 -30.09 49.38
C LYS A 10 -10.48 -31.01 48.26
N ASN A 11 -11.59 -30.61 47.64
CA ASN A 11 -12.30 -31.33 46.57
C ASN A 11 -11.98 -30.83 45.14
N SER A 12 -11.02 -29.92 44.96
CA SER A 12 -10.66 -29.41 43.63
C SER A 12 -9.23 -29.80 43.25
N THR A 13 -9.07 -30.17 41.97
CA THR A 13 -7.77 -30.42 41.35
C THR A 13 -7.54 -29.34 40.31
N PHE A 14 -6.33 -28.79 40.27
CA PHE A 14 -5.97 -27.72 39.35
C PHE A 14 -4.50 -27.80 38.97
N TRP A 15 -4.15 -27.11 37.90
CA TRP A 15 -2.77 -26.96 37.47
C TRP A 15 -2.24 -25.58 37.85
N ARG A 16 -1.02 -25.55 38.37
CA ARG A 16 -0.33 -24.32 38.76
C ARG A 16 0.89 -24.10 37.89
N ILE A 17 0.95 -22.96 37.21
CA ILE A 17 2.12 -22.54 36.43
C ILE A 17 2.83 -21.42 37.19
N ARG A 18 4.14 -21.58 37.39
CA ARG A 18 5.02 -20.57 37.97
C ARG A 18 6.02 -20.10 36.94
N TYR A 19 6.12 -18.80 36.74
CA TYR A 19 7.06 -18.19 35.79
C TYR A 19 7.72 -16.95 36.41
N LEU A 20 8.83 -16.53 35.79
CA LEU A 20 9.62 -15.38 36.21
C LEU A 20 9.49 -14.27 35.17
N ILE A 21 9.09 -13.07 35.61
CA ILE A 21 9.03 -11.85 34.80
C ILE A 21 9.52 -10.67 35.65
N ASP A 22 10.37 -9.79 35.09
CA ASP A 22 10.93 -8.62 35.79
C ASP A 22 11.51 -8.93 37.18
N LYS A 23 12.23 -10.06 37.28
CA LYS A 23 12.80 -10.60 38.53
C LYS A 23 11.77 -10.94 39.62
N LYS A 24 10.47 -10.92 39.32
CA LYS A 24 9.37 -11.32 40.21
C LYS A 24 8.78 -12.66 39.77
N ARG A 25 8.55 -13.55 40.73
CA ARG A 25 7.84 -14.82 40.48
C ARG A 25 6.33 -14.58 40.46
N LYS A 26 5.66 -15.06 39.41
CA LYS A 26 4.21 -14.99 39.23
C LYS A 26 3.63 -16.40 39.09
N THR A 27 2.35 -16.54 39.41
CA THR A 27 1.65 -17.83 39.43
C THR A 27 0.29 -17.73 38.75
N LEU A 28 -0.01 -18.67 37.86
CA LEU A 28 -1.32 -18.86 37.23
C LEU A 28 -1.92 -20.20 37.65
N TYR A 29 -3.24 -20.22 37.72
CA TYR A 29 -4.03 -21.41 38.07
C TYR A 29 -4.96 -21.72 36.92
N PHE A 30 -4.93 -22.97 36.46
CA PHE A 30 -5.77 -23.49 35.41
C PHE A 30 -6.65 -24.62 35.96
N PRO A 31 -7.88 -24.80 35.44
CA PRO A 31 -8.73 -25.95 35.76
C PRO A 31 -8.02 -27.29 35.52
N ASP A 32 -8.54 -28.37 36.11
CA ASP A 32 -8.00 -29.70 35.85
C ASP A 32 -8.06 -30.03 34.35
N MET A 33 -6.97 -30.56 33.82
CA MET A 33 -6.81 -30.90 32.42
C MET A 33 -5.82 -32.05 32.24
N SER A 34 -5.79 -32.65 31.05
CA SER A 34 -4.83 -33.71 30.73
C SER A 34 -3.38 -33.20 30.82
N LYS A 35 -2.44 -34.09 31.14
CA LYS A 35 -1.00 -33.76 31.17
C LYS A 35 -0.50 -33.20 29.83
N ARG A 36 -1.08 -33.66 28.71
CA ARG A 36 -0.78 -33.17 27.36
C ARG A 36 -1.22 -31.72 27.17
N ASN A 37 -2.44 -31.37 27.58
CA ASN A 37 -2.95 -30.00 27.48
C ASN A 37 -2.20 -29.05 28.41
N ALA A 38 -1.86 -29.53 29.62
CA ALA A 38 -1.01 -28.79 30.54
C ALA A 38 0.36 -28.44 29.93
N ALA A 39 1.02 -29.40 29.27
CA ALA A 39 2.28 -29.15 28.58
C ALA A 39 2.15 -28.12 27.43
N ALA A 40 1.03 -28.15 26.69
CA ALA A 40 0.75 -27.18 25.64
C ALA A 40 0.56 -25.76 26.19
N VAL A 41 -0.17 -25.62 27.29
CA VAL A 41 -0.36 -24.34 28.01
C VAL A 41 0.98 -23.81 28.52
N LEU A 42 1.80 -24.66 29.14
CA LEU A 42 3.13 -24.27 29.64
C LEU A 42 3.98 -23.70 28.51
N ARG A 43 4.03 -24.37 27.36
CA ARG A 43 4.78 -23.90 26.18
C ARG A 43 4.34 -22.50 25.75
N HIS A 44 3.04 -22.25 25.66
CA HIS A 44 2.54 -20.93 25.29
C HIS A 44 2.87 -19.83 26.30
N VAL A 45 2.80 -20.15 27.61
CA VAL A 45 3.23 -19.19 28.65
C VAL A 45 4.73 -18.91 28.55
N GLU A 46 5.57 -19.89 28.21
CA GLU A 46 7.00 -19.68 27.99
C GLU A 46 7.28 -18.80 26.77
N GLU A 47 6.57 -19.02 25.66
CA GLU A 47 6.64 -18.19 24.46
C GLU A 47 6.28 -16.73 24.76
N LEU A 48 5.24 -16.48 25.57
CA LEU A 48 4.86 -15.13 26.01
C LEU A 48 5.94 -14.47 26.89
N VAL A 49 6.52 -15.23 27.83
CA VAL A 49 7.58 -14.73 28.72
C VAL A 49 8.84 -14.38 27.94
N GLU A 50 9.26 -15.23 27.00
CA GLU A 50 10.45 -14.97 26.17
C GLU A 50 10.21 -13.81 25.21
N ALA A 51 9.05 -13.71 24.57
CA ALA A 51 8.70 -12.57 23.71
C ALA A 51 8.77 -11.24 24.49
N ARG A 52 8.20 -11.21 25.70
CA ARG A 52 8.26 -10.03 26.58
C ARG A 52 9.68 -9.68 27.00
N ARG A 53 10.51 -10.69 27.31
CA ARG A 53 11.93 -10.51 27.68
C ARG A 53 12.77 -9.95 26.52
N LEU A 54 12.51 -10.42 25.30
CA LEU A 54 13.25 -10.03 24.10
C LEU A 54 12.71 -8.76 23.43
N GLY A 55 11.57 -8.23 23.91
CA GLY A 55 10.90 -7.08 23.28
C GLY A 55 10.35 -7.39 21.89
N SER A 56 10.06 -8.67 21.61
CA SER A 56 9.54 -9.16 20.33
C SER A 56 8.06 -9.54 20.43
N SER A 57 7.43 -9.77 19.27
CA SER A 57 6.04 -10.24 19.23
C SER A 57 5.97 -11.75 19.49
N PRO A 58 5.00 -12.26 20.29
CA PRO A 58 4.80 -13.69 20.43
C PRO A 58 4.42 -14.37 19.10
N PRO A 59 4.66 -15.68 18.95
CA PRO A 59 4.22 -16.44 17.78
C PRO A 59 2.71 -16.35 17.57
N ALA A 60 2.26 -16.35 16.31
CA ALA A 60 0.83 -16.18 15.97
C ALA A 60 -0.07 -17.23 16.63
N ALA A 61 0.39 -18.48 16.73
CA ALA A 61 -0.34 -19.56 17.39
C ALA A 61 -0.53 -19.30 18.91
N THR A 62 0.43 -18.64 19.55
CA THR A 62 0.41 -18.26 20.97
C THR A 62 -0.60 -17.13 21.22
N LEU A 63 -0.71 -16.18 20.29
CA LEU A 63 -1.69 -15.10 20.36
C LEU A 63 -3.12 -15.62 20.16
N VAL A 64 -3.34 -16.49 19.17
CA VAL A 64 -4.64 -17.14 18.95
C VAL A 64 -5.06 -17.97 20.16
N TRP A 65 -4.13 -18.72 20.75
CA TRP A 65 -4.38 -19.45 22.00
C TRP A 65 -4.77 -18.50 23.14
N ALA A 66 -4.02 -17.41 23.34
CA ALA A 66 -4.30 -16.45 24.39
C ALA A 66 -5.70 -15.83 24.26
N SER A 67 -6.14 -15.46 23.05
CA SER A 67 -7.48 -14.93 22.79
C SER A 67 -8.62 -15.94 23.01
N SER A 68 -8.30 -17.24 23.07
CA SER A 68 -9.28 -18.31 23.33
C SER A 68 -9.45 -18.65 24.83
N LEU A 69 -8.68 -18.01 25.71
CA LEU A 69 -8.74 -18.23 27.16
C LEU A 69 -9.97 -17.57 27.78
N ASP A 70 -10.39 -18.07 28.94
CA ASP A 70 -11.39 -17.39 29.74
C ASP A 70 -10.88 -16.03 30.25
N ALA A 71 -11.81 -15.10 30.47
CA ALA A 71 -11.50 -13.72 30.84
C ALA A 71 -10.60 -13.62 32.08
N THR A 72 -10.77 -14.50 33.06
CA THR A 72 -10.00 -14.44 34.32
C THR A 72 -8.52 -14.78 34.11
N ILE A 73 -8.22 -15.78 33.28
CA ILE A 73 -6.83 -16.16 32.97
C ILE A 73 -6.21 -15.16 31.99
N HIS A 74 -7.00 -14.70 31.01
CA HIS A 74 -6.59 -13.67 30.07
C HIS A 74 -6.15 -12.39 30.79
N ASP A 75 -6.97 -11.88 31.72
CA ASP A 75 -6.68 -10.66 32.49
C ASP A 75 -5.40 -10.80 33.32
N LYS A 76 -5.16 -11.95 33.93
CA LYS A 76 -3.92 -12.19 34.70
C LYS A 76 -2.66 -12.22 33.84
N LEU A 77 -2.75 -12.74 32.62
CA LEU A 77 -1.65 -12.71 31.66
C LEU A 77 -1.41 -11.27 31.13
N PHE A 78 -2.48 -10.50 30.97
CA PHE A 78 -2.44 -9.08 30.60
C PHE A 78 -1.83 -8.21 31.71
N GLU A 79 -2.29 -8.33 32.96
CA GLU A 79 -1.75 -7.63 34.13
C GLU A 79 -0.26 -7.95 34.37
N ALA A 80 0.15 -9.18 34.03
CA ALA A 80 1.55 -9.59 34.10
C ALA A 80 2.41 -9.02 32.95
N GLY A 81 1.81 -8.33 31.98
CA GLY A 81 2.49 -7.79 30.80
C GLY A 81 3.01 -8.86 29.83
N LEU A 82 2.45 -10.08 29.88
CA LEU A 82 2.86 -11.23 29.07
C LEU A 82 2.11 -11.31 27.76
N LEU A 83 0.80 -11.08 27.80
CA LEU A 83 0.12 -10.54 26.63
C LEU A 83 0.65 -9.14 26.53
N GLY A 84 1.27 -8.81 25.41
CA GLY A 84 2.04 -7.59 25.29
C GLY A 84 1.32 -6.46 25.99
N GLN A 85 2.07 -5.59 26.67
CA GLN A 85 1.71 -4.20 26.51
C GLN A 85 1.82 -3.89 24.99
N SER A 86 0.86 -4.34 24.19
CA SER A 86 0.17 -3.33 23.44
C SER A 86 -0.15 -2.30 24.51
N LYS A 87 0.16 -1.03 24.30
CA LYS A 87 -0.84 -0.06 24.73
C LYS A 87 -2.14 -0.68 24.21
N SER A 88 -2.91 -1.37 25.06
CA SER A 88 -4.18 -1.92 24.62
C SER A 88 -4.82 -0.69 24.07
N GLN A 89 -5.07 -0.70 22.76
CA GLN A 89 -5.66 0.42 22.06
C GLN A 89 -7.07 0.50 22.60
N THR A 90 -7.23 0.95 23.84
CA THR A 90 -8.52 1.11 24.45
C THR A 90 -9.07 2.39 23.90
N PHE A 91 -9.42 2.37 22.61
CA PHE A 91 -10.30 3.35 22.00
C PHE A 91 -11.65 3.37 22.76
N SER A 92 -11.96 2.31 23.49
CA SER A 92 -13.00 2.19 24.51
C SER A 92 -12.91 3.26 25.61
N ALA A 93 -11.72 3.80 25.90
CA ALA A 93 -11.53 4.92 26.82
C ALA A 93 -11.74 6.30 26.16
N CYS A 94 -11.73 6.38 24.83
CA CYS A 94 -12.03 7.62 24.12
C CYS A 94 -13.54 7.91 24.24
N THR A 95 -13.87 9.10 24.73
CA THR A 95 -15.26 9.55 24.80
C THR A 95 -15.66 10.20 23.48
N HIS A 96 -14.76 11.01 22.92
CA HIS A 96 -15.04 11.80 21.74
C HIS A 96 -14.34 11.28 20.49
N LEU A 97 -14.92 11.56 19.32
CA LEU A 97 -14.35 11.21 18.02
C LEU A 97 -12.95 11.78 17.85
N GLY A 98 -12.74 13.05 18.23
CA GLY A 98 -11.46 13.73 18.09
C GLY A 98 -10.32 13.00 18.81
N GLU A 99 -10.58 12.59 20.06
CA GLU A 99 -9.64 11.82 20.90
C GLU A 99 -9.28 10.49 20.23
N PHE A 100 -10.29 9.78 19.71
CA PHE A 100 -10.10 8.50 19.04
C PHE A 100 -9.23 8.61 17.79
N VAL A 101 -9.54 9.53 16.89
CA VAL A 101 -8.79 9.65 15.63
C VAL A 101 -7.37 10.18 15.84
N ASP A 102 -7.14 10.95 16.91
CA ASP A 102 -5.81 11.41 17.33
C ASP A 102 -5.00 10.24 17.90
N ALA A 103 -5.57 9.51 18.87
CA ALA A 103 -4.95 8.32 19.45
C ALA A 103 -4.61 7.27 18.39
N TYR A 104 -5.50 7.06 17.41
CA TYR A 104 -5.23 6.18 16.28
C TYR A 104 -3.96 6.61 15.52
N MET A 105 -3.82 7.91 15.20
CA MET A 105 -2.65 8.41 14.47
C MET A 105 -1.35 8.33 15.26
N GLU A 106 -1.38 8.60 16.56
CA GLU A 106 -0.22 8.49 17.45
C GLU A 106 0.35 7.07 17.50
N HIS A 107 -0.50 6.07 17.26
CA HIS A 107 -0.10 4.66 17.24
C HIS A 107 0.37 4.15 15.88
N ARG A 108 0.17 4.91 14.79
CA ARG A 108 0.58 4.51 13.43
C ARG A 108 2.05 4.86 13.13
N THR A 109 2.96 4.44 14.01
CA THR A 109 4.42 4.60 13.81
C THR A 109 4.98 3.67 12.73
N ASP A 110 4.19 2.69 12.29
CA ASP A 110 4.49 1.76 11.19
C ASP A 110 4.34 2.40 9.80
N LEU A 111 3.67 3.55 9.71
CA LEU A 111 3.39 4.18 8.43
C LEU A 111 4.58 4.99 7.90
N ALA A 112 4.92 4.76 6.63
CA ALA A 112 5.76 5.69 5.90
C ALA A 112 5.12 7.10 5.84
N VAL A 113 5.95 8.14 5.78
CA VAL A 113 5.55 9.57 5.85
C VAL A 113 4.33 9.89 4.97
N ASN A 114 4.38 9.59 3.67
CA ASN A 114 3.26 9.86 2.75
C ASN A 114 1.98 9.12 3.15
N SER A 115 2.09 7.90 3.69
CA SER A 115 0.92 7.16 4.15
C SER A 115 0.35 7.81 5.40
N TRP A 116 1.19 8.25 6.33
CA TRP A 116 0.77 9.00 7.51
C TRP A 116 0.02 10.28 7.14
N GLU A 117 0.56 11.10 6.23
CA GLU A 117 -0.10 12.33 5.75
C GLU A 117 -1.48 12.06 5.13
N ASN A 118 -1.60 10.98 4.38
CA ASN A 118 -2.85 10.53 3.78
C ASN A 118 -3.91 10.13 4.82
N TYR A 119 -3.48 9.51 5.92
CA TYR A 119 -4.35 9.21 7.06
C TYR A 119 -4.69 10.48 7.84
N ASP A 120 -3.73 11.38 8.06
CA ASP A 120 -3.93 12.67 8.73
C ASP A 120 -4.94 13.56 8.01
N GLN A 121 -4.91 13.62 6.67
CA GLN A 121 -5.94 14.30 5.90
C GLN A 121 -7.33 13.72 6.19
N THR A 122 -7.45 12.40 6.31
CA THR A 122 -8.74 11.76 6.63
C THR A 122 -9.17 12.06 8.06
N ARG A 123 -8.24 12.05 9.01
CA ARG A 123 -8.48 12.49 10.40
C ARG A 123 -9.06 13.89 10.45
N LYS A 124 -8.45 14.85 9.75
CA LYS A 124 -8.92 16.23 9.66
C LYS A 124 -10.34 16.33 9.07
N MET A 125 -10.64 15.54 8.04
CA MET A 125 -12.00 15.51 7.46
C MET A 125 -13.04 14.95 8.44
N LEU A 126 -12.71 13.87 9.16
CA LEU A 126 -13.60 13.29 10.16
C LEU A 126 -13.90 14.31 11.26
N LYS A 127 -12.86 14.96 11.79
CA LYS A 127 -13.00 16.03 12.80
C LYS A 127 -13.84 17.20 12.29
N LEU A 128 -13.62 17.63 11.05
CA LEU A 128 -14.37 18.74 10.46
C LEU A 128 -15.86 18.43 10.28
N PHE A 129 -16.20 17.21 9.86
CA PHE A 129 -17.58 16.83 9.60
C PHE A 129 -18.37 16.55 10.88
N PHE A 130 -17.82 15.72 11.76
CA PHE A 130 -18.51 15.29 12.98
C PHE A 130 -18.38 16.31 14.12
N GLY A 131 -17.29 17.06 14.14
CA GLY A 131 -16.85 17.85 15.29
C GLY A 131 -15.97 17.02 16.23
N GLU A 132 -14.96 17.64 16.82
CA GLU A 132 -13.99 16.95 17.70
C GLU A 132 -14.64 16.35 18.95
N LYS A 133 -15.69 17.02 19.48
CA LYS A 133 -16.44 16.62 20.67
C LYS A 133 -17.66 15.75 20.38
N HIS A 134 -17.79 15.22 19.16
CA HIS A 134 -18.86 14.27 18.87
C HIS A 134 -18.66 13.00 19.69
N MET A 135 -19.72 12.48 20.32
CA MET A 135 -19.65 11.25 21.11
C MET A 135 -19.25 10.08 20.20
N LEU A 136 -18.14 9.40 20.50
CA LEU A 136 -17.60 8.36 19.62
C LEU A 136 -18.62 7.23 19.43
N ARG A 137 -19.21 6.76 20.53
CA ARG A 137 -20.15 5.63 20.55
C ARG A 137 -21.48 5.92 19.86
N SER A 138 -21.81 7.18 19.56
CA SER A 138 -23.03 7.51 18.83
C SER A 138 -22.87 7.50 17.31
N VAL A 139 -21.66 7.28 16.79
CA VAL A 139 -21.44 7.23 15.33
C VAL A 139 -22.14 6.00 14.75
N THR A 140 -23.06 6.23 13.80
CA THR A 140 -23.84 5.17 13.17
C THR A 140 -23.44 4.94 11.70
N ALA A 141 -23.96 3.85 11.10
CA ALA A 141 -23.82 3.63 9.67
C ALA A 141 -24.48 4.73 8.82
N ALA A 142 -25.55 5.35 9.32
CA ALA A 142 -26.18 6.51 8.67
C ALA A 142 -25.26 7.74 8.70
N ASP A 143 -24.51 7.95 9.79
CA ASP A 143 -23.49 8.99 9.85
C ASP A 143 -22.35 8.77 8.86
N ALA A 144 -21.88 7.53 8.71
CA ALA A 144 -20.88 7.19 7.71
C ALA A 144 -21.35 7.51 6.27
N MET A 145 -22.64 7.28 5.99
CA MET A 145 -23.25 7.68 4.72
C MET A 145 -23.38 9.21 4.58
N ARG A 146 -23.76 9.93 5.63
CA ARG A 146 -23.79 11.39 5.61
C ARG A 146 -22.39 11.98 5.40
N PHE A 147 -21.37 11.42 6.05
CA PHE A 147 -19.98 11.82 5.84
C PHE A 147 -19.55 11.61 4.39
N ARG A 148 -19.91 10.47 3.78
CA ARG A 148 -19.67 10.20 2.37
C ARG A 148 -20.31 11.24 1.45
N ASN A 149 -21.59 11.54 1.66
CA ASN A 149 -22.32 12.52 0.85
C ASN A 149 -21.76 13.94 1.04
N TRP A 150 -21.34 14.27 2.26
CA TRP A 150 -20.66 15.52 2.54
C TRP A 150 -19.33 15.63 1.79
N LEU A 151 -18.53 14.56 1.74
CA LEU A 151 -17.28 14.55 0.96
C LEU A 151 -17.53 14.79 -0.53
N SER A 152 -18.60 14.26 -1.13
CA SER A 152 -18.86 14.41 -2.57
C SER A 152 -19.21 15.84 -2.98
N VAL A 153 -19.83 16.62 -2.09
CA VAL A 153 -20.19 18.02 -2.35
C VAL A 153 -19.16 19.00 -1.79
N ARG A 154 -18.08 18.49 -1.17
CA ARG A 154 -17.07 19.34 -0.54
C ARG A 154 -16.24 20.05 -1.60
N VAL A 155 -16.20 21.37 -1.47
CA VAL A 155 -15.34 22.25 -2.28
C VAL A 155 -13.89 22.04 -1.86
N VAL A 156 -13.06 21.61 -2.80
CA VAL A 156 -11.61 21.42 -2.63
C VAL A 156 -10.85 22.67 -3.03
N LYS A 157 -11.40 23.45 -3.96
CA LYS A 157 -10.84 24.73 -4.39
C LYS A 157 -11.99 25.69 -4.67
N GLU A 158 -11.90 26.88 -4.07
CA GLU A 158 -12.77 28.00 -4.38
C GLU A 158 -12.22 28.76 -5.59
N GLY A 159 -13.12 29.21 -6.45
CA GLY A 159 -12.85 30.09 -7.57
C GLY A 159 -12.48 31.48 -7.09
N LYS A 160 -11.98 32.31 -8.01
CA LYS A 160 -11.61 33.71 -7.71
C LYS A 160 -12.80 34.56 -7.28
N ASP A 161 -14.00 34.10 -7.58
CA ASP A 161 -15.32 34.67 -7.31
C ASP A 161 -16.02 34.06 -6.09
N GLY A 162 -15.35 33.16 -5.36
CA GLY A 162 -15.95 32.44 -4.22
C GLY A 162 -16.90 31.30 -4.63
N ALA A 163 -17.09 31.06 -5.93
CA ALA A 163 -17.84 29.91 -6.42
C ALA A 163 -17.02 28.62 -6.28
N PRO A 164 -17.65 27.43 -6.14
CA PRO A 164 -16.93 26.17 -6.11
C PRO A 164 -16.25 25.88 -7.46
N ASP A 165 -14.93 26.04 -7.55
CA ASP A 165 -14.13 25.74 -8.76
C ASP A 165 -13.86 24.23 -8.88
N LYS A 166 -13.80 23.51 -7.76
CA LYS A 166 -13.53 22.07 -7.78
C LYS A 166 -14.12 21.31 -6.62
N LEU A 167 -14.91 20.28 -6.93
CA LEU A 167 -15.38 19.29 -5.96
C LEU A 167 -14.37 18.14 -5.76
N MET A 168 -14.56 17.37 -4.70
CA MET A 168 -13.73 16.20 -4.43
C MET A 168 -13.95 15.10 -5.47
N ALA A 169 -12.88 14.65 -6.11
CA ALA A 169 -12.94 13.54 -7.07
C ALA A 169 -13.29 12.21 -6.38
N ASP A 170 -14.06 11.36 -7.07
CA ASP A 170 -14.53 10.05 -6.57
C ASP A 170 -13.41 9.15 -6.05
N ALA A 171 -12.27 9.12 -6.73
CA ALA A 171 -11.10 8.33 -6.29
C ALA A 171 -10.51 8.87 -4.98
N THR A 172 -10.55 10.18 -4.73
CA THR A 172 -10.09 10.79 -3.49
C THR A 172 -11.07 10.52 -2.36
N LEU A 173 -12.37 10.71 -2.61
CA LEU A 173 -13.45 10.36 -1.68
C LEU A 173 -13.33 8.91 -1.24
N SER A 174 -13.15 8.00 -2.20
CA SER A 174 -13.01 6.55 -1.94
C SER A 174 -11.85 6.23 -1.01
N LYS A 175 -10.73 6.93 -1.16
CA LYS A 175 -9.57 6.76 -0.26
C LYS A 175 -9.86 7.24 1.15
N HIS A 176 -10.59 8.35 1.32
CA HIS A 176 -11.04 8.79 2.64
C HIS A 176 -11.99 7.79 3.28
N ILE A 177 -12.98 7.28 2.53
CA ILE A 177 -13.90 6.25 3.03
C ILE A 177 -13.17 4.97 3.43
N LYS A 178 -12.21 4.49 2.62
CA LYS A 178 -11.40 3.32 2.96
C LYS A 178 -10.59 3.52 4.24
N ARG A 179 -9.96 4.68 4.41
CA ARG A 179 -9.16 4.99 5.62
C ARG A 179 -10.04 5.16 6.85
N ALA A 180 -11.19 5.83 6.72
CA ALA A 180 -12.17 5.93 7.81
C ALA A 180 -12.66 4.53 8.21
N LYS A 181 -12.98 3.67 7.23
CA LYS A 181 -13.33 2.27 7.49
C LYS A 181 -12.24 1.52 8.26
N THR A 182 -10.97 1.69 7.90
CA THR A 182 -9.85 1.09 8.63
C THR A 182 -9.72 1.64 10.06
N MET A 183 -9.82 2.95 10.26
CA MET A 183 -9.79 3.56 11.60
C MET A 183 -10.91 2.99 12.47
N PHE A 184 -12.16 3.04 12.01
CA PHE A 184 -13.32 2.57 12.76
C PHE A 184 -13.36 1.04 12.91
N GLN A 185 -12.68 0.28 12.05
CA GLN A 185 -12.48 -1.14 12.29
C GLN A 185 -11.65 -1.37 13.55
N ALA A 186 -10.56 -0.61 13.74
CA ALA A 186 -9.74 -0.73 14.94
C ALA A 186 -10.53 -0.39 16.23
N ALA A 187 -11.47 0.56 16.16
CA ALA A 187 -12.39 0.85 17.28
C ALA A 187 -13.39 -0.28 17.52
N ALA A 188 -13.92 -0.91 16.46
CA ALA A 188 -14.80 -2.07 16.58
C ALA A 188 -14.06 -3.29 17.16
N ASP A 189 -12.81 -3.52 16.74
CA ASP A 189 -11.94 -4.58 17.27
C ASP A 189 -11.63 -4.37 18.76
N ASP A 190 -11.70 -3.13 19.26
CA ASP A 190 -11.61 -2.76 20.68
C ASP A 190 -12.99 -2.63 21.38
N ASN A 191 -14.05 -3.19 20.79
CA ASN A 191 -15.41 -3.22 21.36
C ASN A 191 -16.00 -1.82 21.66
N VAL A 192 -15.54 -0.77 20.97
CA VAL A 192 -16.20 0.56 21.02
C VAL A 192 -17.59 0.45 20.39
N PHE A 193 -17.67 -0.31 19.29
CA PHE A 193 -18.88 -0.57 18.51
C PHE A 193 -19.09 -2.09 18.38
N ALA A 194 -20.34 -2.53 18.36
CA ALA A 194 -20.67 -3.92 18.03
C ALA A 194 -20.32 -4.26 16.57
N GLU A 195 -20.49 -3.29 15.67
CA GLU A 195 -20.13 -3.39 14.25
C GLU A 195 -19.51 -2.07 13.78
N ASN A 196 -18.60 -2.15 12.80
CA ASN A 196 -17.96 -0.97 12.22
C ASN A 196 -18.98 -0.08 11.49
N PRO A 197 -19.19 1.19 11.91
CA PRO A 197 -20.14 2.11 11.26
C PRO A 197 -19.84 2.35 9.77
N PHE A 198 -18.57 2.26 9.37
CA PHE A 198 -18.13 2.41 7.97
C PHE A 198 -18.08 1.08 7.21
N GLY A 199 -18.42 -0.04 7.85
CA GLY A 199 -18.32 -1.39 7.30
C GLY A 199 -19.04 -1.58 5.97
N GLY A 200 -20.27 -1.06 5.88
CA GLY A 200 -21.12 -1.13 4.68
C GLY A 200 -20.77 -0.14 3.56
N GLN A 201 -19.86 0.82 3.80
CA GLN A 201 -19.51 1.83 2.80
C GLN A 201 -18.56 1.24 1.75
N LYS A 202 -19.05 1.12 0.51
CA LYS A 202 -18.23 0.75 -0.65
C LYS A 202 -17.51 1.99 -1.19
N GLY A 203 -16.23 1.84 -1.51
CA GLY A 203 -15.50 2.85 -2.29
C GLY A 203 -16.08 2.96 -3.71
N LEU A 204 -15.95 4.13 -4.32
CA LEU A 204 -16.19 4.32 -5.75
C LEU A 204 -14.99 3.79 -6.56
N SER A 205 -15.19 3.64 -7.87
CA SER A 205 -14.13 3.21 -8.77
C SER A 205 -12.95 4.18 -8.73
N GLU A 206 -11.75 3.66 -8.46
CA GLU A 206 -10.52 4.44 -8.55
C GLU A 206 -9.98 4.53 -10.00
N ALA A 207 -10.53 3.71 -10.90
CA ALA A 207 -10.18 3.70 -12.31
C ALA A 207 -10.99 4.76 -13.07
N ASN A 208 -10.32 5.86 -13.42
CA ASN A 208 -10.82 6.81 -14.41
C ASN A 208 -10.13 6.51 -15.76
N ARG A 209 -10.87 5.85 -16.67
CA ARG A 209 -10.41 5.44 -18.00
C ARG A 209 -10.31 6.61 -18.99
N GLU A 210 -11.04 7.70 -18.77
CA GLU A 210 -10.98 8.91 -19.64
C GLU A 210 -9.60 9.55 -19.66
N ARG A 211 -8.81 9.30 -18.61
CA ARG A 211 -7.43 9.80 -18.49
C ARG A 211 -6.39 8.88 -19.13
N PHE A 212 -6.80 7.77 -19.73
CA PHE A 212 -5.90 6.90 -20.47
C PHE A 212 -5.50 7.56 -21.78
N PHE A 213 -4.22 7.48 -22.09
CA PHE A 213 -3.66 8.06 -23.29
C PHE A 213 -2.58 7.14 -23.83
N PHE A 214 -2.72 6.74 -25.10
CA PHE A 214 -1.75 5.90 -25.79
C PHE A 214 -0.69 6.75 -26.46
N VAL A 215 0.57 6.67 -26.00
CA VAL A 215 1.67 7.50 -26.50
C VAL A 215 2.35 6.81 -27.68
N THR A 216 1.94 7.14 -28.90
CA THR A 216 2.45 6.50 -30.12
C THR A 216 3.97 6.65 -30.26
N LYS A 217 4.60 5.77 -31.06
CA LYS A 217 6.04 5.85 -31.36
C LYS A 217 6.41 7.19 -32.00
N GLU A 218 5.55 7.76 -32.83
CA GLU A 218 5.76 9.07 -33.45
C GLU A 218 5.77 10.20 -32.41
N MET A 219 4.76 10.23 -31.52
CA MET A 219 4.71 11.21 -30.44
C MET A 219 5.94 11.11 -29.55
N TYR A 220 6.32 9.89 -29.15
CA TYR A 220 7.53 9.65 -28.37
C TYR A 220 8.78 10.23 -29.04
N ARG A 221 8.99 9.97 -30.34
CA ARG A 221 10.15 10.50 -31.09
C ARG A 221 10.15 12.03 -31.15
N LYS A 222 8.99 12.67 -31.38
CA LYS A 222 8.85 14.13 -31.37
C LYS A 222 9.25 14.73 -30.02
N VAL A 223 8.78 14.14 -28.92
CA VAL A 223 9.12 14.62 -27.56
C VAL A 223 10.59 14.35 -27.23
N LEU A 224 11.13 13.17 -27.62
CA LEU A 224 12.53 12.80 -27.40
C LEU A 224 13.48 13.78 -28.10
N ALA A 225 13.16 14.19 -29.33
CA ALA A 225 13.94 15.18 -30.08
C ALA A 225 13.90 16.59 -29.44
N ALA A 226 12.82 16.92 -28.72
CA ALA A 226 12.68 18.19 -28.02
C ALA A 226 13.32 18.21 -26.62
N CYS A 227 13.79 17.06 -26.10
CA CYS A 227 14.41 16.96 -24.79
C CYS A 227 15.69 17.81 -24.70
N PRO A 228 15.87 18.62 -23.64
CA PRO A 228 16.98 19.57 -23.54
C PRO A 228 18.32 18.94 -23.12
N SER A 229 18.34 17.69 -22.65
CA SER A 229 19.54 17.00 -22.18
C SER A 229 19.38 15.48 -22.24
N TYR A 230 20.48 14.74 -22.13
CA TYR A 230 20.46 13.27 -22.02
C TYR A 230 19.59 12.82 -20.83
N GLU A 231 19.64 13.52 -19.69
CA GLU A 231 18.82 13.20 -18.52
C GLU A 231 17.33 13.26 -18.85
N TRP A 232 16.89 14.30 -19.58
CA TRP A 232 15.49 14.41 -20.00
C TRP A 232 15.10 13.38 -21.06
N LYS A 233 16.04 12.98 -21.93
CA LYS A 233 15.83 11.83 -22.83
C LYS A 233 15.58 10.56 -22.02
N LEU A 234 16.38 10.28 -20.98
CA LEU A 234 16.21 9.11 -20.11
C LEU A 234 14.94 9.17 -19.25
N ILE A 235 14.61 10.34 -18.69
CA ILE A 235 13.37 10.56 -17.92
C ILE A 235 12.11 10.23 -18.75
N LEU A 236 12.16 10.49 -20.05
CA LEU A 236 11.10 10.11 -21.00
C LEU A 236 11.19 8.63 -21.40
N ALA A 237 12.38 8.15 -21.75
CA ALA A 237 12.60 6.84 -22.36
C ALA A 237 12.41 5.68 -21.37
N LEU A 238 12.90 5.77 -20.14
CA LEU A 238 12.83 4.68 -19.16
C LEU A 238 11.38 4.27 -18.83
N PRO A 239 10.42 5.20 -18.60
CA PRO A 239 9.01 4.85 -18.50
C PRO A 239 8.39 4.32 -19.79
N ARG A 240 8.81 4.85 -20.95
CA ARG A 240 8.18 4.53 -22.25
C ARG A 240 8.67 3.23 -22.88
N LEU A 241 9.92 2.85 -22.64
CA LEU A 241 10.57 1.70 -23.28
C LEU A 241 10.82 0.56 -22.29
N ALA A 242 11.20 0.86 -21.05
CA ALA A 242 11.38 -0.15 -19.99
C ALA A 242 10.17 -0.25 -19.05
N GLY A 243 9.15 0.60 -19.25
CA GLY A 243 7.97 0.61 -18.39
C GLY A 243 8.29 1.02 -16.97
N MET A 244 9.40 1.70 -16.66
CA MET A 244 9.76 2.07 -15.28
C MET A 244 8.80 3.07 -14.65
N ARG A 245 8.62 3.02 -13.32
CA ARG A 245 7.85 4.02 -12.57
C ARG A 245 8.66 5.29 -12.42
N CYS A 246 8.06 6.42 -12.76
CA CYS A 246 8.65 7.75 -12.57
C CYS A 246 7.85 8.53 -11.51
N PRO A 247 8.52 9.27 -10.61
CA PRO A 247 9.97 9.48 -10.56
C PRO A 247 10.75 8.37 -9.84
N SER A 248 10.12 7.62 -8.94
CA SER A 248 10.84 6.86 -7.90
C SER A 248 11.86 5.82 -8.37
N GLU A 249 11.63 5.14 -9.50
CA GLU A 249 12.57 4.14 -10.03
C GLU A 249 13.56 4.81 -11.00
N VAL A 250 13.07 5.73 -11.83
CA VAL A 250 13.89 6.47 -12.82
C VAL A 250 14.98 7.29 -12.16
N THR A 251 14.64 8.06 -11.12
CA THR A 251 15.60 8.96 -10.47
C THR A 251 16.55 8.22 -9.53
N ALA A 252 16.22 6.98 -9.15
CA ALA A 252 17.06 6.16 -8.28
C ALA A 252 17.95 5.17 -9.05
N LEU A 253 17.81 5.08 -10.38
CA LEU A 253 18.57 4.15 -11.21
C LEU A 253 20.05 4.56 -11.29
N MET A 254 20.94 3.63 -10.98
CA MET A 254 22.39 3.82 -11.08
C MET A 254 22.95 3.13 -12.33
N TRP A 255 24.12 3.55 -12.80
CA TRP A 255 24.79 2.86 -13.92
C TRP A 255 25.14 1.41 -13.57
N ASP A 256 25.51 1.15 -12.31
CA ASP A 256 25.79 -0.20 -11.78
C ASP A 256 24.56 -1.11 -11.73
N ASP A 257 23.35 -0.56 -11.88
CA ASP A 257 22.12 -1.34 -11.95
C ASP A 257 21.86 -1.92 -13.35
N ILE A 258 22.72 -1.60 -14.33
CA ILE A 258 22.61 -2.05 -15.72
C ILE A 258 23.63 -3.16 -16.00
N ASP A 259 23.12 -4.34 -16.31
CA ASP A 259 23.94 -5.42 -16.84
C ASP A 259 23.96 -5.34 -18.37
N TRP A 260 25.06 -4.80 -18.90
CA TRP A 260 25.26 -4.60 -20.33
C TRP A 260 25.57 -5.86 -21.12
N GLN A 261 26.08 -6.90 -20.44
CA GLN A 261 26.40 -8.19 -21.07
C GLN A 261 25.12 -8.99 -21.26
N GLU A 262 24.30 -9.04 -20.22
CA GLU A 262 23.06 -9.80 -20.20
C GLU A 262 21.83 -9.01 -20.67
N ASN A 263 22.01 -7.72 -20.99
CA ASN A 263 20.94 -6.78 -21.34
C ASN A 263 19.82 -6.77 -20.29
N LYS A 264 20.17 -6.53 -19.03
CA LYS A 264 19.21 -6.47 -17.90
C LYS A 264 19.33 -5.14 -17.15
N ILE A 265 18.20 -4.70 -16.60
CA ILE A 265 18.11 -3.55 -15.69
C ILE A 265 17.59 -4.07 -14.34
N HIS A 266 18.38 -3.87 -13.30
CA HIS A 266 18.06 -4.26 -11.93
C HIS A 266 17.36 -3.11 -11.21
N ILE A 267 16.04 -3.25 -10.98
CA ILE A 267 15.24 -2.21 -10.35
C ILE A 267 15.10 -2.53 -8.86
N LYS A 268 15.80 -1.74 -8.04
CA LYS A 268 15.82 -1.86 -6.57
C LYS A 268 14.43 -1.65 -5.95
N ALA A 269 14.19 -2.35 -4.84
CA ALA A 269 12.97 -2.21 -4.07
C ALA A 269 12.95 -0.87 -3.31
N LYS A 270 11.90 -0.06 -3.48
CA LYS A 270 11.60 1.07 -2.60
C LYS A 270 10.27 0.90 -1.86
N LYS A 271 9.24 0.46 -2.60
CA LYS A 271 7.89 0.15 -2.07
C LYS A 271 7.39 -1.22 -2.56
N THR A 272 7.74 -1.58 -3.79
CA THR A 272 7.47 -2.89 -4.39
C THR A 272 8.70 -3.78 -4.30
N LYS A 273 8.53 -5.09 -4.50
CA LYS A 273 9.65 -6.05 -4.59
C LYS A 273 10.64 -5.61 -5.68
N ALA A 274 11.92 -5.91 -5.45
CA ALA A 274 12.96 -5.74 -6.46
C ALA A 274 12.61 -6.60 -7.67
N ARG A 275 12.97 -6.13 -8.86
CA ARG A 275 12.71 -6.85 -10.11
C ARG A 275 13.79 -6.59 -11.13
N VAL A 276 13.83 -7.46 -12.13
CA VAL A 276 14.71 -7.31 -13.29
C VAL A 276 13.83 -7.17 -14.52
N CYS A 277 14.13 -6.19 -15.37
CA CYS A 277 13.53 -6.12 -16.70
C CYS A 277 14.62 -6.11 -17.78
N PRO A 278 14.27 -6.45 -19.04
CA PRO A 278 15.21 -6.35 -20.14
C PRO A 278 15.68 -4.91 -20.35
N LEU A 279 16.96 -4.73 -20.65
CA LEU A 279 17.46 -3.56 -21.36
C LEU A 279 17.01 -3.68 -22.81
N PHE A 280 15.79 -3.22 -23.08
CA PHE A 280 15.18 -3.34 -24.40
C PHE A 280 16.08 -2.73 -25.49
N PRO A 281 16.15 -3.34 -26.70
CA PRO A 281 17.07 -2.89 -27.75
C PRO A 281 16.93 -1.41 -28.11
N GLU A 282 15.70 -0.88 -28.06
CA GLU A 282 15.40 0.51 -28.38
C GLU A 282 15.93 1.49 -27.32
N LEU A 283 16.12 1.02 -26.08
CA LEU A 283 16.62 1.82 -24.96
C LEU A 283 18.15 1.80 -24.90
N ARG A 284 18.79 0.69 -25.27
CA ARG A 284 20.25 0.50 -25.20
C ARG A 284 21.08 1.65 -25.80
N PRO A 285 20.83 2.14 -27.04
CA PRO A 285 21.64 3.23 -27.60
C PRO A 285 21.49 4.54 -26.82
N LEU A 286 20.29 4.83 -26.29
CA LEU A 286 20.07 6.02 -25.46
C LEU A 286 20.82 5.93 -24.14
N MET A 287 20.89 4.74 -23.54
CA MET A 287 21.63 4.54 -22.30
C MET A 287 23.14 4.68 -22.52
N LEU A 288 23.68 4.17 -23.63
CA LEU A 288 25.10 4.33 -23.98
C LEU A 288 25.45 5.79 -24.22
N GLU A 289 24.67 6.51 -25.06
CA GLU A 289 24.87 7.94 -25.33
C GLU A 289 24.83 8.77 -24.03
N ALA A 290 23.93 8.42 -23.12
CA ALA A 290 23.80 9.09 -21.83
C ALA A 290 24.96 8.76 -20.87
N MET A 291 25.48 7.53 -20.88
CA MET A 291 26.60 7.12 -20.04
C MET A 291 27.88 7.88 -20.41
N GLU A 292 28.12 8.09 -21.71
CA GLU A 292 29.26 8.89 -22.19
C GLU A 292 29.18 10.37 -21.74
N GLN A 293 27.98 10.90 -21.55
CA GLN A 293 27.75 12.28 -21.14
C GLN A 293 27.61 12.45 -19.61
N SER A 294 27.58 11.34 -18.86
CA SER A 294 27.30 11.38 -17.42
C SER A 294 28.57 11.36 -16.59
N GLU A 295 28.65 12.29 -15.64
CA GLU A 295 29.66 12.30 -14.57
C GLU A 295 29.09 11.79 -13.24
N SER A 296 27.82 11.38 -13.22
CA SER A 296 27.11 10.94 -12.01
C SER A 296 27.10 9.42 -11.91
N ALA A 297 27.07 8.89 -10.69
CA ALA A 297 26.76 7.48 -10.45
C ALA A 297 25.29 7.12 -10.82
N TYR A 298 24.41 8.12 -10.87
CA TYR A 298 23.00 7.96 -11.26
C TYR A 298 22.82 8.20 -12.75
N CYS A 299 21.95 7.40 -13.40
CA CYS A 299 21.60 7.62 -14.80
C CYS A 299 20.95 8.98 -15.05
N VAL A 300 20.23 9.49 -14.04
CA VAL A 300 19.62 10.82 -14.05
C VAL A 300 20.21 11.63 -12.88
N GLY A 301 21.41 12.15 -13.08
CA GLY A 301 22.22 12.80 -12.03
C GLY A 301 21.56 14.01 -11.39
N HIS A 302 21.34 15.08 -12.15
CA HIS A 302 20.80 16.34 -11.62
C HIS A 302 19.38 16.18 -11.02
N HIS A 303 18.62 15.20 -11.48
CA HIS A 303 17.24 14.97 -11.04
C HIS A 303 17.08 13.73 -10.14
N HIS A 304 18.16 13.16 -9.57
CA HIS A 304 18.09 11.91 -8.81
C HIS A 304 17.20 11.99 -7.54
N THR A 305 17.03 13.20 -6.98
CA THR A 305 16.13 13.47 -5.84
C THR A 305 14.78 14.07 -6.24
N ALA A 306 14.51 14.26 -7.53
CA ALA A 306 13.31 14.96 -7.99
C ALA A 306 12.03 14.18 -7.70
N THR A 307 11.04 14.85 -7.12
CA THR A 307 9.72 14.27 -6.79
C THR A 307 8.62 14.69 -7.77
N ASN A 308 8.83 15.76 -8.56
CA ASN A 308 7.88 16.24 -9.55
C ASN A 308 8.57 16.62 -10.88
N LEU A 309 8.54 15.70 -11.84
CA LEU A 309 9.10 15.89 -13.18
C LEU A 309 8.05 16.25 -14.24
N SER A 310 6.75 16.16 -13.91
CA SER A 310 5.67 16.26 -14.89
C SER A 310 5.55 17.66 -15.47
N THR A 311 5.70 18.69 -14.64
CA THR A 311 5.59 20.10 -15.07
C THR A 311 6.62 20.45 -16.15
N HIS A 312 7.86 19.98 -16.00
CA HIS A 312 8.89 20.23 -17.01
C HIS A 312 8.65 19.36 -18.24
N LEU A 313 8.31 18.08 -18.09
CA LEU A 313 7.96 17.25 -19.24
C LEU A 313 6.80 17.82 -20.06
N HIS A 314 5.78 18.41 -19.41
CA HIS A 314 4.70 19.12 -20.11
C HIS A 314 5.20 20.32 -20.94
N ARG A 315 6.22 21.05 -20.47
CA ARG A 315 6.85 22.12 -21.28
C ARG A 315 7.55 21.53 -22.51
N ILE A 316 8.25 20.41 -22.35
CA ILE A 316 8.93 19.72 -23.46
C ILE A 316 7.90 19.20 -24.49
N ILE A 317 6.79 18.61 -24.02
CA ILE A 317 5.72 18.12 -24.90
C ILE A 317 5.12 19.27 -25.73
N ARG A 318 4.86 20.43 -25.10
CA ARG A 318 4.40 21.63 -25.84
C ARG A 318 5.43 22.11 -26.85
N LYS A 319 6.72 22.12 -26.49
CA LYS A 319 7.82 22.49 -27.41
C LYS A 319 7.89 21.54 -28.61
N ALA A 320 7.51 20.28 -28.43
CA ALA A 320 7.40 19.29 -29.51
C ALA A 320 6.13 19.44 -30.37
N GLY A 321 5.32 20.49 -30.15
CA GLY A 321 4.08 20.75 -30.90
C GLY A 321 2.90 19.85 -30.50
N LEU A 322 2.98 19.20 -29.34
CA LEU A 322 1.96 18.27 -28.87
C LEU A 322 1.23 18.83 -27.63
N GLN A 323 -0.01 18.38 -27.42
CA GLN A 323 -0.73 18.69 -26.19
C GLN A 323 -0.28 17.74 -25.07
N PRO A 324 0.06 18.27 -23.87
CA PRO A 324 0.39 17.42 -22.73
C PRO A 324 -0.79 16.55 -22.32
N TRP A 325 -0.57 15.24 -22.21
CA TRP A 325 -1.57 14.31 -21.71
C TRP A 325 -1.58 14.23 -20.19
N GLU A 326 -2.71 13.80 -19.67
CA GLU A 326 -2.87 13.55 -18.23
C GLU A 326 -2.05 12.35 -17.75
N LYS A 327 -1.75 12.31 -16.44
CA LYS A 327 -0.96 11.23 -15.81
C LYS A 327 0.30 10.87 -16.62
N THR A 328 1.06 11.87 -17.05
CA THR A 328 2.09 11.79 -18.09
C THR A 328 2.93 10.51 -18.08
N PHE A 329 3.62 10.25 -16.96
CA PHE A 329 4.50 9.10 -16.83
C PHE A 329 3.76 7.77 -16.65
N VAL A 330 2.57 7.80 -16.05
CA VAL A 330 1.73 6.60 -15.91
C VAL A 330 1.29 6.14 -17.29
N ASN A 331 0.91 7.07 -18.17
CA ASN A 331 0.49 6.75 -19.54
C ASN A 331 1.67 6.33 -20.44
N LEU A 332 2.89 6.86 -20.25
CA LEU A 332 4.09 6.31 -20.91
C LEU A 332 4.30 4.83 -20.55
N ARG A 333 4.22 4.52 -19.26
CA ARG A 333 4.33 3.14 -18.76
C ARG A 333 3.16 2.26 -19.19
N SER A 334 1.93 2.79 -19.19
CA SER A 334 0.72 2.07 -19.64
C SER A 334 0.84 1.69 -21.10
N THR A 335 1.30 2.64 -21.93
CA THR A 335 1.53 2.39 -23.36
C THR A 335 2.53 1.25 -23.54
N ARG A 336 3.68 1.27 -22.83
CA ARG A 336 4.66 0.19 -22.92
C ARG A 336 4.08 -1.16 -22.49
N ARG A 337 3.27 -1.16 -21.43
CA ARG A 337 2.62 -2.39 -20.96
C ARG A 337 1.68 -2.95 -22.02
N THR A 338 0.85 -2.13 -22.65
CA THR A 338 -0.04 -2.56 -23.74
C THR A 338 0.77 -3.19 -24.88
N GLU A 339 1.81 -2.51 -25.37
CA GLU A 339 2.66 -3.05 -26.45
C GLU A 339 3.33 -4.38 -26.10
N LEU A 340 3.73 -4.58 -24.84
CA LEU A 340 4.29 -5.85 -24.40
C LEU A 340 3.24 -6.95 -24.28
N GLN A 341 1.99 -6.60 -23.94
CA GLN A 341 0.88 -7.55 -23.82
C GLN A 341 0.57 -8.22 -25.16
N ASP A 342 0.77 -7.50 -26.26
CA ASP A 342 0.57 -8.01 -27.60
C ASP A 342 1.68 -8.98 -28.04
N ALA A 343 2.83 -8.98 -27.34
CA ALA A 343 4.03 -9.73 -27.73
C ALA A 343 4.43 -10.83 -26.74
N PHE A 344 4.00 -10.77 -25.48
CA PHE A 344 4.46 -11.67 -24.42
C PHE A 344 3.30 -12.10 -23.49
N PRO A 345 3.40 -13.28 -22.85
CA PRO A 345 2.44 -13.71 -21.84
C PRO A 345 2.38 -12.75 -20.64
N GLY A 346 1.17 -12.57 -20.08
CA GLY A 346 0.92 -11.63 -18.97
C GLY A 346 1.83 -11.81 -17.76
N HIS A 347 2.09 -13.05 -17.34
CA HIS A 347 2.95 -13.35 -16.18
C HIS A 347 4.41 -12.90 -16.39
N VAL A 348 4.92 -12.92 -17.63
CA VAL A 348 6.28 -12.46 -17.98
C VAL A 348 6.35 -10.95 -17.82
N ILE A 349 5.35 -10.24 -18.34
CA ILE A 349 5.25 -8.78 -18.26
C ILE A 349 5.09 -8.33 -16.81
N ASP A 350 4.30 -9.05 -16.02
CA ASP A 350 4.11 -8.79 -14.60
C ASP A 350 5.41 -8.92 -13.81
N ALA A 351 6.25 -9.92 -14.14
CA ALA A 351 7.58 -10.07 -13.57
C ALA A 351 8.48 -8.87 -13.92
N TRP A 352 8.52 -8.46 -15.20
CA TRP A 352 9.37 -7.34 -15.65
C TRP A 352 8.90 -5.97 -15.15
N LEU A 353 7.60 -5.72 -15.11
CA LEU A 353 7.04 -4.42 -14.73
C LEU A 353 6.75 -4.35 -13.23
N GLY A 354 6.67 -5.48 -12.52
CA GLY A 354 6.38 -5.54 -11.08
C GLY A 354 4.97 -5.08 -10.75
N GLN A 355 3.98 -5.59 -11.49
CA GLN A 355 2.54 -5.43 -11.24
C GLN A 355 1.90 -6.81 -11.15
N SER A 356 0.70 -6.89 -10.55
CA SER A 356 -0.13 -8.09 -10.65
C SER A 356 -1.16 -7.93 -11.77
N GLU A 357 -1.49 -9.02 -12.44
CA GLU A 357 -2.45 -9.13 -13.54
C GLU A 357 -3.80 -8.46 -13.24
N ARG A 358 -4.29 -8.56 -12.00
CA ARG A 358 -5.52 -7.88 -11.56
C ARG A 358 -5.43 -6.34 -11.64
N VAL A 359 -4.27 -5.77 -11.29
CA VAL A 359 -4.01 -4.32 -11.39
C VAL A 359 -3.80 -3.90 -12.85
N ALA A 360 -3.31 -4.80 -13.70
CA ALA A 360 -3.14 -4.58 -15.13
C ALA A 360 -4.46 -4.37 -15.88
N ASN A 361 -5.39 -5.30 -15.66
CA ASN A 361 -6.71 -5.30 -16.30
C ASN A 361 -7.54 -4.07 -15.87
N GLU A 362 -7.39 -3.62 -14.61
CA GLU A 362 -8.11 -2.45 -14.08
C GLU A 362 -7.48 -1.10 -14.47
N HIS A 363 -6.15 -1.03 -14.69
CA HIS A 363 -5.43 0.25 -14.77
C HIS A 363 -4.52 0.48 -15.99
N TYR A 364 -4.24 -0.52 -16.82
CA TYR A 364 -3.18 -0.38 -17.84
C TYR A 364 -3.49 -0.94 -19.24
N LEU A 365 -4.31 -1.99 -19.38
CA LEU A 365 -4.64 -2.50 -20.71
C LEU A 365 -5.53 -1.50 -21.46
N GLN A 366 -5.08 -1.11 -22.66
CA GLN A 366 -5.81 -0.21 -23.55
C GLN A 366 -6.10 -0.94 -24.85
N VAL A 367 -7.34 -0.88 -25.34
CA VAL A 367 -7.69 -1.32 -26.69
C VAL A 367 -7.19 -0.27 -27.66
N THR A 368 -6.31 -0.65 -28.59
CA THR A 368 -5.76 0.25 -29.61
C THR A 368 -6.57 0.16 -30.90
N SER A 369 -6.40 1.12 -31.82
CA SER A 369 -6.99 1.02 -33.16
C SER A 369 -6.52 -0.24 -33.91
N GLY A 370 -5.25 -0.63 -33.74
CA GLY A 370 -4.72 -1.86 -34.33
C GLY A 370 -5.37 -3.14 -33.80
N HIS A 371 -5.88 -3.15 -32.56
CA HIS A 371 -6.67 -4.29 -32.05
C HIS A 371 -8.02 -4.41 -32.73
N TRP A 372 -8.63 -3.27 -33.11
CA TRP A 372 -9.86 -3.28 -33.89
C TRP A 372 -9.61 -3.80 -35.30
N ASP A 373 -8.56 -3.32 -35.96
CA ASP A 373 -8.19 -3.77 -37.31
C ASP A 373 -7.86 -5.27 -37.33
N ALA A 374 -7.06 -5.75 -36.36
CA ALA A 374 -6.72 -7.16 -36.22
C ALA A 374 -7.94 -8.05 -35.91
N GLY A 375 -8.90 -7.54 -35.13
CA GLY A 375 -10.14 -8.26 -34.84
C GLY A 375 -11.06 -8.40 -36.06
N VAL A 376 -11.06 -7.42 -36.97
CA VAL A 376 -11.82 -7.48 -38.24
C VAL A 376 -11.21 -8.50 -39.20
N SER A 377 -9.88 -8.66 -39.17
CA SER A 377 -9.16 -9.62 -40.01
C SER A 377 -8.91 -10.98 -39.33
N PHE A 378 -9.51 -11.25 -38.17
CA PHE A 378 -9.28 -12.49 -37.44
C PHE A 378 -10.04 -13.65 -38.10
N ASP A 379 -9.31 -14.54 -38.76
CA ASP A 379 -9.80 -15.81 -39.28
C ASP A 379 -9.26 -16.95 -38.41
N GLU A 380 -10.16 -17.71 -37.80
CA GLU A 380 -9.86 -18.77 -36.82
C GLU A 380 -9.19 -20.00 -37.48
N SER A 381 -9.13 -20.03 -38.82
CA SER A 381 -8.74 -21.19 -39.61
C SER A 381 -7.24 -21.35 -39.93
N GLU A 382 -6.36 -20.40 -39.55
CA GLU A 382 -4.90 -20.51 -39.80
C GLU A 382 -4.10 -21.16 -38.66
N GLY A 383 -4.74 -21.55 -37.55
CA GLY A 383 -4.06 -22.09 -36.37
C GLY A 383 -3.62 -23.57 -36.44
N ASP A 384 -3.93 -24.29 -37.52
CA ASP A 384 -3.76 -25.76 -37.59
C ASP A 384 -2.96 -26.25 -38.81
N ARG A 385 -1.91 -25.51 -39.20
CA ARG A 385 -0.90 -26.01 -40.16
C ARG A 385 0.52 -25.63 -39.76
N SER A 386 1.15 -26.47 -38.95
CA SER A 386 2.57 -26.82 -39.07
C SER A 386 2.90 -28.00 -38.15
N ASP A 387 2.84 -29.21 -38.75
CA ASP A 387 3.72 -30.34 -38.37
C ASP A 387 5.13 -30.10 -38.96
#